data_AF-A0A7U7J3N4-F1
#
_entry.id   AF-A0A7U7J3N4-F1
#
_cell.length_a   1.000
_cell.length_b   1.000
_cell.length_c   1.000
_cell.angle_alpha   90.00
_cell.angle_beta   90.00
_cell.angle_gamma   90.00
#
_symmetry.space_group_name_H-M   'P 1'
#
loop_
_entity.id
_entity.type
_entity.pdbx_description
1 polymer ?
#
loop_
_entity_poly.entity_id
_entity_poly.type
_entity_poly.pdbx_seq_one_letter_code
_entity_poly.pdbx_strand_id
1 'polypeptide(L)'
;MPASTTAAPAAAVVEPRASAPPNATPRKKQAVSLQDAARASTTATPPPPPSLPEAETPEGKAPPLKDDEPFDTHERSSNPTELSQAVRQVLHDLIRHPLFNRQRGPGWRTEEAYWVTARQFAEQLMEQPWVKAQAFPNRRVIYHLMGRQGLLLPHGSNAVWSIFVTDPGEAQARLVPALKLPVCLWEGPLGLPYQGRLHWENPWALE
;
A
#
# COMPACT_ATOMS: atom_id res chain seq x y z
N MET A 1 6.20 -50.21 37.34
CA MET A 1 5.46 -50.13 36.06
C MET A 1 6.30 -49.31 35.09
N PRO A 2 6.50 -49.79 33.86
CA PRO A 2 7.65 -49.50 33.01
C PRO A 2 7.57 -48.16 32.24
N ALA A 3 8.74 -47.82 31.69
CA ALA A 3 9.09 -46.66 30.89
C ALA A 3 8.26 -46.48 29.61
N SER A 4 8.17 -45.22 29.16
CA SER A 4 8.07 -44.85 27.74
C SER A 4 8.53 -43.40 27.57
N THR A 5 9.79 -43.21 27.20
CA THR A 5 10.30 -41.95 26.65
C THR A 5 10.94 -42.28 25.32
N THR A 6 10.30 -41.78 24.27
CA THR A 6 10.60 -42.02 22.86
C THR A 6 11.25 -40.77 22.26
N ALA A 7 12.17 -41.05 21.33
CA ALA A 7 12.68 -40.22 20.23
C ALA A 7 13.97 -39.38 20.43
N ALA A 8 15.05 -39.95 19.87
CA ALA A 8 16.00 -39.43 18.86
C ALA A 8 16.81 -38.14 19.15
N PRO A 9 18.13 -38.14 18.81
CA PRO A 9 18.52 -37.64 17.48
C PRO A 9 19.81 -38.26 16.87
N ALA A 10 19.90 -38.28 15.53
CA ALA A 10 21.15 -38.27 14.74
C ALA A 10 20.77 -37.85 13.30
N ALA A 11 21.07 -36.63 12.83
CA ALA A 11 22.37 -36.08 12.44
C ALA A 11 23.04 -36.81 11.26
N ALA A 12 22.82 -36.30 10.05
CA ALA A 12 23.70 -36.33 8.87
C ALA A 12 23.06 -35.40 7.82
N VAL A 13 23.49 -34.15 7.60
CA VAL A 13 24.71 -33.72 6.89
C VAL A 13 24.97 -34.59 5.66
N VAL A 14 24.66 -34.08 4.46
CA VAL A 14 25.56 -33.98 3.29
C VAL A 14 24.90 -33.04 2.25
N GLU A 15 25.47 -31.85 2.08
CA GLU A 15 25.52 -31.13 0.80
C GLU A 15 26.79 -31.59 0.07
N PRO A 16 26.83 -31.65 -1.27
CA PRO A 16 27.75 -30.70 -1.92
C PRO A 16 27.35 -30.21 -3.33
N ARG A 17 27.76 -28.96 -3.57
CA ARG A 17 28.41 -28.41 -4.79
C ARG A 17 27.60 -28.27 -6.09
N ALA A 18 27.38 -26.99 -6.38
CA ALA A 18 27.95 -26.23 -7.49
C ALA A 18 27.58 -26.64 -8.94
N SER A 19 26.88 -25.72 -9.60
CA SER A 19 27.17 -25.36 -11.00
C SER A 19 26.74 -23.91 -11.24
N ALA A 20 27.73 -23.04 -11.38
CA ALA A 20 27.59 -21.68 -11.92
C ALA A 20 27.52 -21.75 -13.46
N PRO A 21 27.08 -20.66 -14.14
CA PRO A 21 26.47 -20.70 -15.47
C PRO A 21 27.49 -20.53 -16.61
N PRO A 22 27.12 -20.89 -17.85
CA PRO A 22 27.84 -20.40 -19.01
C PRO A 22 27.07 -19.33 -19.80
N ASN A 23 27.86 -18.33 -20.18
CA ASN A 23 27.81 -17.51 -21.40
C ASN A 23 26.96 -16.24 -21.49
N ALA A 24 27.70 -15.14 -21.35
CA ALA A 24 27.67 -13.94 -22.19
C ALA A 24 27.44 -14.27 -23.69
N THR A 25 26.96 -13.38 -24.56
CA THR A 25 27.55 -12.07 -24.95
C THR A 25 26.59 -11.36 -25.97
N PRO A 26 26.94 -10.27 -26.69
CA PRO A 26 26.34 -8.93 -26.58
C PRO A 26 25.65 -8.45 -27.88
N ARG A 27 25.37 -7.13 -27.96
CA ARG A 27 24.91 -6.29 -29.11
C ARG A 27 23.44 -5.88 -29.00
N LYS A 28 23.02 -4.66 -29.34
CA LYS A 28 23.61 -3.65 -30.22
C LYS A 28 23.03 -2.27 -29.87
N LYS A 29 23.86 -1.26 -30.09
CA LYS A 29 23.55 0.17 -30.11
C LYS A 29 22.35 0.47 -31.02
N GLN A 30 21.46 1.34 -30.56
CA GLN A 30 20.73 2.24 -31.45
C GLN A 30 20.63 3.62 -30.80
N ALA A 31 21.58 4.46 -31.21
CA ALA A 31 21.45 5.91 -31.19
C ALA A 31 20.83 6.34 -32.53
N VAL A 32 20.44 7.63 -32.60
CA VAL A 32 19.91 8.39 -33.75
C VAL A 32 18.36 8.34 -33.80
N SER A 33 17.61 9.43 -33.79
CA SER A 33 17.89 10.75 -34.38
C SER A 33 17.18 11.91 -33.65
N LEU A 34 17.92 13.00 -33.46
CA LEU A 34 17.38 14.36 -33.60
C LEU A 34 16.98 14.57 -35.07
N GLN A 35 15.87 15.28 -35.28
CA GLN A 35 15.64 16.37 -36.24
C GLN A 35 14.12 16.63 -36.27
N ASP A 36 13.66 17.78 -35.78
CA ASP A 36 13.56 19.07 -36.48
C ASP A 36 12.20 19.21 -37.17
N ALA A 37 11.38 20.12 -36.66
CA ALA A 37 10.56 21.00 -37.49
C ALA A 37 9.81 22.02 -36.62
N ALA A 38 10.32 23.25 -36.70
CA ALA A 38 9.53 24.46 -36.96
C ALA A 38 8.36 24.85 -36.03
N ARG A 39 8.64 25.87 -35.21
CA ARG A 39 8.07 27.23 -35.36
C ARG A 39 6.55 27.32 -35.54
N ALA A 40 5.87 27.67 -34.47
CA ALA A 40 4.72 28.57 -34.51
C ALA A 40 4.70 29.45 -33.27
N SER A 41 5.34 30.62 -33.36
CA SER A 41 4.97 31.77 -32.54
C SER A 41 3.55 32.16 -32.95
N THR A 42 2.58 31.94 -32.08
CA THR A 42 1.27 32.58 -32.20
C THR A 42 1.02 33.32 -30.89
N THR A 43 1.28 34.62 -30.95
CA THR A 43 0.76 35.60 -30.00
C THR A 43 -0.77 35.49 -30.02
N ALA A 44 -1.36 34.94 -28.96
CA ALA A 44 -2.80 34.96 -28.76
C ALA A 44 -3.08 35.58 -27.39
N THR A 45 -3.33 36.89 -27.41
CA THR A 45 -3.92 37.67 -26.33
C THR A 45 -5.23 37.01 -25.88
N PRO A 46 -5.45 36.75 -24.58
CA PRO A 46 -6.75 36.30 -24.11
C PRO A 46 -7.77 37.45 -24.24
N PRO A 47 -8.99 37.21 -24.74
CA PRO A 47 -10.04 38.21 -24.70
C PRO A 47 -10.42 38.52 -23.23
N PRO A 48 -10.71 39.79 -22.88
CA PRO A 48 -11.20 40.14 -21.55
C PRO A 48 -12.58 39.48 -21.30
N PRO A 49 -12.91 39.15 -20.03
CA PRO A 49 -14.23 38.64 -19.68
C PRO A 49 -15.29 39.72 -19.94
N PRO A 50 -16.51 39.36 -20.39
CA PRO A 50 -17.61 40.30 -20.49
C PRO A 50 -18.02 40.81 -19.11
N SER A 51 -18.11 42.13 -19.00
CA SER A 51 -18.58 42.85 -17.81
C SER A 51 -19.99 42.42 -17.39
N LEU A 52 -20.14 42.23 -16.08
CA LEU A 52 -21.41 42.11 -15.36
C LEU A 52 -22.32 43.32 -15.66
N PRO A 53 -23.62 43.10 -15.93
CA PRO A 53 -24.62 44.09 -15.58
C PRO A 53 -25.03 43.92 -14.11
N GLU A 54 -24.77 44.97 -13.32
CA GLU A 54 -25.55 45.32 -12.14
C GLU A 54 -27.04 45.28 -12.47
N ALA A 55 -27.80 44.49 -11.73
CA ALA A 55 -29.25 44.65 -11.62
C ALA A 55 -29.71 44.11 -10.27
N GLU A 56 -30.03 45.06 -9.40
CA GLU A 56 -31.15 45.05 -8.46
C GLU A 56 -31.21 43.95 -7.39
N THR A 57 -30.94 44.42 -6.16
CA THR A 57 -31.53 43.91 -4.93
C THR A 57 -33.04 44.19 -4.92
N PRO A 58 -33.90 43.20 -4.66
CA PRO A 58 -35.15 43.41 -3.96
C PRO A 58 -35.05 42.79 -2.56
N GLU A 59 -35.03 43.69 -1.59
CA GLU A 59 -35.38 43.46 -0.20
C GLU A 59 -36.77 42.78 -0.13
N GLY A 60 -36.88 41.64 0.55
CA GLY A 60 -38.18 41.02 0.70
C GLY A 60 -38.19 39.60 1.27
N LYS A 61 -38.33 39.53 2.59
CA LYS A 61 -39.07 38.48 3.33
C LYS A 61 -38.27 37.23 3.76
N ALA A 62 -37.67 37.34 4.96
CA ALA A 62 -37.49 36.19 5.85
C ALA A 62 -38.87 35.60 6.23
N PRO A 63 -39.00 34.27 6.29
CA PRO A 63 -39.34 33.63 7.57
C PRO A 63 -38.76 32.19 7.72
N PRO A 64 -39.04 31.48 8.82
CA PRO A 64 -38.45 31.57 10.15
C PRO A 64 -37.46 30.41 10.42
N LEU A 65 -36.76 30.49 11.55
CA LEU A 65 -36.01 29.41 12.19
C LEU A 65 -36.76 28.06 12.08
N LYS A 66 -36.08 27.07 11.51
CA LYS A 66 -36.23 25.67 11.92
C LYS A 66 -34.96 25.30 12.66
N ASP A 67 -34.99 25.52 13.97
CA ASP A 67 -34.37 24.59 14.90
C ASP A 67 -35.03 23.24 14.65
N ASP A 68 -34.33 22.35 13.96
CA ASP A 68 -34.61 20.92 14.00
C ASP A 68 -33.28 20.19 13.84
N GLU A 69 -32.83 19.73 15.00
CA GLU A 69 -31.80 18.74 15.28
C GLU A 69 -30.33 19.09 14.93
N PRO A 70 -29.39 18.95 15.90
CA PRO A 70 -28.03 18.67 15.49
C PRO A 70 -28.14 17.45 14.57
N PHE A 71 -27.46 17.46 13.42
CA PHE A 71 -27.16 16.21 12.73
C PHE A 71 -26.29 15.41 13.69
N ASP A 72 -26.99 14.74 14.59
CA ASP A 72 -26.57 13.67 15.43
C ASP A 72 -25.80 12.77 14.49
N THR A 73 -24.51 12.62 14.83
CA THR A 73 -23.86 11.34 14.73
C THR A 73 -24.34 10.56 13.51
N HIS A 74 -23.91 10.94 12.30
CA HIS A 74 -23.81 9.94 11.26
C HIS A 74 -22.83 8.93 11.80
N GLU A 75 -23.44 7.96 12.49
CA GLU A 75 -22.96 6.67 12.86
C GLU A 75 -21.87 6.34 11.86
N ARG A 76 -20.62 6.48 12.36
CA ARG A 76 -19.50 5.69 11.89
C ARG A 76 -20.07 4.28 11.80
N SER A 77 -20.52 3.90 10.60
CA SER A 77 -21.35 2.73 10.41
C SER A 77 -20.53 1.58 10.95
N SER A 78 -20.94 1.09 12.12
CA SER A 78 -20.14 0.13 12.89
C SER A 78 -20.28 -1.28 12.32
N ASN A 79 -20.88 -1.38 11.14
CA ASN A 79 -20.86 -2.57 10.31
C ASN A 79 -19.63 -2.50 9.41
N PRO A 80 -18.67 -3.44 9.55
CA PRO A 80 -17.59 -3.54 8.59
C PRO A 80 -18.18 -3.70 7.19
N THR A 81 -17.82 -2.81 6.27
CA THR A 81 -18.05 -3.06 4.84
C THR A 81 -17.39 -4.40 4.49
N GLU A 82 -17.94 -5.20 3.57
CA GLU A 82 -17.32 -6.48 3.19
C GLU A 82 -15.87 -6.32 2.73
N LEU A 83 -15.52 -5.18 2.14
CA LEU A 83 -14.14 -4.81 1.85
C LEU A 83 -13.29 -4.72 3.13
N SER A 84 -13.76 -4.07 4.18
CA SER A 84 -13.02 -3.99 5.44
C SER A 84 -12.83 -5.37 6.09
N GLN A 85 -13.83 -6.26 6.00
CA GLN A 85 -13.72 -7.63 6.49
C GLN A 85 -12.68 -8.42 5.67
N ALA A 86 -12.74 -8.33 4.34
CA ALA A 86 -11.77 -8.95 3.44
C ALA A 86 -10.33 -8.46 3.73
N VAL A 87 -10.16 -7.15 3.95
CA VAL A 87 -8.86 -6.55 4.32
C VAL A 87 -8.37 -7.07 5.66
N ARG A 88 -9.22 -7.14 6.70
CA ARG A 88 -8.86 -7.66 8.02
C ARG A 88 -8.46 -9.13 7.94
N GLN A 89 -9.18 -9.93 7.16
CA GLN A 89 -8.88 -11.35 6.96
C GLN A 89 -7.51 -11.54 6.29
N VAL A 90 -7.26 -10.84 5.17
CA VAL A 90 -5.97 -10.90 4.47
C VAL A 90 -4.83 -10.42 5.39
N LEU A 91 -5.02 -9.32 6.11
CA LEU A 91 -4.01 -8.81 7.05
C LEU A 91 -3.69 -9.87 8.12
N HIS A 92 -4.72 -10.50 8.68
CA HIS A 92 -4.56 -11.55 9.67
C HIS A 92 -3.78 -12.77 9.14
N ASP A 93 -4.06 -13.20 7.91
CA ASP A 93 -3.35 -14.31 7.27
C ASP A 93 -1.87 -13.96 7.02
N LEU A 94 -1.57 -12.72 6.64
CA LEU A 94 -0.19 -12.23 6.48
C LEU A 94 0.56 -12.17 7.82
N ILE A 95 -0.11 -11.75 8.91
CA ILE A 95 0.50 -11.68 10.25
C ILE A 95 0.88 -13.08 10.76
N ARG A 96 0.10 -14.11 10.40
CA ARG A 96 0.39 -15.51 10.76
C ARG A 96 1.54 -16.13 9.97
N HIS A 97 2.01 -15.46 8.93
CA HIS A 97 3.10 -15.97 8.12
C HIS A 97 4.41 -16.04 8.94
N PRO A 98 5.19 -17.15 8.88
CA PRO A 98 6.40 -17.33 9.69
C PRO A 98 7.48 -16.26 9.50
N LEU A 99 7.52 -15.65 8.31
CA LEU A 99 8.44 -14.57 7.96
C LEU A 99 7.87 -13.17 8.21
N PHE A 100 6.69 -13.03 8.81
CA PHE A 100 6.20 -11.71 9.22
C PHE A 100 7.19 -11.07 10.20
N ASN A 101 7.40 -9.75 10.11
CA ASN A 101 8.46 -9.03 10.83
C ASN A 101 9.90 -9.51 10.52
N ARG A 102 10.15 -9.94 9.28
CA ARG A 102 11.52 -10.20 8.75
C ARG A 102 11.69 -9.46 7.43
N GLN A 103 12.91 -9.11 7.04
CA GLN A 103 13.17 -8.35 5.80
C GLN A 103 12.61 -9.03 4.55
N ARG A 104 12.68 -10.37 4.48
CA ARG A 104 12.12 -11.16 3.37
C ARG A 104 10.62 -11.47 3.52
N GLY A 105 10.00 -10.96 4.57
CA GLY A 105 8.63 -11.22 4.94
C GLY A 105 7.57 -10.62 4.02
N PRO A 106 6.31 -11.02 4.25
CA PRO A 106 5.14 -10.45 3.59
C PRO A 106 4.71 -9.10 4.17
N GLY A 107 5.23 -8.74 5.34
CA GLY A 107 4.91 -7.51 6.03
C GLY A 107 5.65 -7.33 7.35
N TRP A 108 5.48 -6.13 7.91
CA TRP A 108 6.17 -5.59 9.07
C TRP A 108 5.19 -4.79 9.90
N ARG A 109 5.28 -4.93 11.22
CA ARG A 109 4.55 -4.10 12.17
C ARG A 109 5.46 -3.02 12.72
N THR A 110 4.96 -1.80 12.69
CA THR A 110 5.48 -0.67 13.49
C THR A 110 4.48 -0.36 14.60
N GLU A 111 4.82 0.57 15.50
CA GLU A 111 3.88 1.01 16.54
C GLU A 111 2.62 1.64 15.96
N GLU A 112 2.75 2.34 14.83
CA GLU A 112 1.66 3.13 14.23
C GLU A 112 0.85 2.36 13.18
N ALA A 113 1.47 1.39 12.50
CA ALA A 113 0.91 0.79 11.29
C ALA A 113 1.45 -0.60 10.98
N TYR A 114 0.68 -1.32 10.17
CA TYR A 114 1.13 -2.49 9.43
C TYR A 114 1.61 -2.08 8.04
N TRP A 115 2.80 -2.51 7.69
CA TRP A 115 3.36 -2.41 6.36
C TRP A 115 3.29 -3.78 5.71
N VAL A 116 2.61 -3.91 4.58
CA VAL A 116 2.50 -5.19 3.87
C VAL A 116 2.98 -5.04 2.45
N THR A 117 3.55 -6.10 1.88
CA THR A 117 3.94 -6.07 0.47
C THR A 117 2.70 -5.91 -0.41
N ALA A 118 2.70 -4.91 -1.28
CA ALA A 118 1.52 -4.54 -2.05
C ALA A 118 1.06 -5.66 -2.98
N ARG A 119 2.02 -6.38 -3.59
CA ARG A 119 1.75 -7.49 -4.50
C ARG A 119 1.04 -8.63 -3.78
N GLN A 120 1.62 -9.16 -2.71
CA GLN A 120 1.07 -10.32 -2.01
C GLN A 120 -0.27 -10.00 -1.36
N PHE A 121 -0.39 -8.80 -0.78
CA PHE A 121 -1.66 -8.32 -0.25
C PHE A 121 -2.73 -8.23 -1.34
N ALA A 122 -2.40 -7.68 -2.52
CA ALA A 122 -3.35 -7.62 -3.62
C ALA A 122 -3.78 -9.00 -4.11
N GLU A 123 -2.82 -9.90 -4.30
CA GLU A 123 -3.10 -11.27 -4.75
C GLU A 123 -4.07 -11.95 -3.78
N GLN A 124 -3.81 -11.91 -2.47
CA GLN A 124 -4.72 -12.49 -1.46
C GLN A 124 -6.06 -11.78 -1.35
N LEU A 125 -6.10 -10.45 -1.52
CA LEU A 125 -7.34 -9.69 -1.50
C LEU A 125 -8.22 -9.99 -2.70
N MET A 126 -7.62 -10.12 -3.89
CA MET A 126 -8.33 -10.52 -5.11
C MET A 126 -8.90 -11.93 -5.02
N GLU A 127 -8.32 -12.79 -4.18
CA GLU A 127 -8.83 -14.13 -3.94
C GLU A 127 -10.05 -14.18 -2.98
N GLN A 128 -10.37 -13.08 -2.30
CA GLN A 128 -11.51 -13.04 -1.37
C GLN A 128 -12.85 -13.18 -2.13
N PRO A 129 -13.80 -14.00 -1.64
CA PRO A 129 -15.06 -14.28 -2.35
C PRO A 129 -15.83 -13.03 -2.77
N TRP A 130 -15.95 -12.04 -1.88
CA TRP A 130 -16.60 -10.79 -2.18
C TRP A 130 -15.87 -10.01 -3.27
N VAL A 131 -14.53 -9.93 -3.22
CA VAL A 131 -13.74 -9.21 -4.23
C VAL A 131 -13.84 -9.88 -5.60
N LYS A 132 -13.86 -11.22 -5.65
CA LYS A 132 -14.09 -11.98 -6.89
C LYS A 132 -15.47 -11.75 -7.48
N ALA A 133 -16.49 -11.58 -6.64
CA ALA A 133 -17.85 -11.30 -7.07
C ALA A 133 -18.00 -9.87 -7.66
N GLN A 134 -17.04 -8.98 -7.38
CA GLN A 134 -17.04 -7.61 -7.91
C GLN A 134 -16.28 -7.52 -9.24
N ALA A 135 -16.83 -6.78 -10.20
CA ALA A 135 -16.19 -6.52 -11.49
C ALA A 135 -15.14 -5.39 -11.41
N PHE A 136 -14.15 -5.50 -10.52
CA PHE A 136 -13.10 -4.50 -10.41
C PHE A 136 -12.20 -4.52 -11.67
N PRO A 137 -12.09 -3.41 -12.43
CA PRO A 137 -11.32 -3.41 -13.68
C PRO A 137 -9.81 -3.48 -13.45
N ASN A 138 -9.33 -3.04 -12.27
CA ASN A 138 -7.94 -3.19 -11.85
C ASN A 138 -7.78 -3.01 -10.32
N ARG A 139 -6.62 -3.41 -9.80
CA ARG A 139 -6.24 -3.27 -8.37
C ARG A 139 -6.21 -1.83 -7.85
N ARG A 140 -6.02 -0.82 -8.71
CA ARG A 140 -5.94 0.59 -8.27
C ARG A 140 -7.30 1.08 -7.77
N VAL A 141 -8.40 0.61 -8.38
CA VAL A 141 -9.75 0.94 -7.93
C VAL A 141 -9.98 0.45 -6.49
N ILE A 142 -9.56 -0.78 -6.18
CA ILE A 142 -9.68 -1.34 -4.83
C ILE A 142 -8.87 -0.51 -3.83
N TYR A 143 -7.64 -0.12 -4.15
CA TYR A 143 -6.85 0.73 -3.27
C TYR A 143 -7.46 2.11 -3.05
N HIS A 144 -8.07 2.69 -4.08
CA HIS A 144 -8.79 3.96 -3.93
C HIS A 144 -10.00 3.81 -2.98
N LEU A 145 -10.78 2.73 -3.12
CA LEU A 145 -11.88 2.42 -2.21
C LEU A 145 -11.39 2.19 -0.77
N MET A 146 -10.30 1.44 -0.60
CA MET A 146 -9.68 1.24 0.70
C MET A 146 -9.23 2.56 1.32
N GLY A 147 -8.62 3.46 0.55
CA GLY A 147 -8.22 4.80 1.01
C GLY A 147 -9.42 5.63 1.45
N ARG A 148 -10.52 5.63 0.66
CA ARG A 148 -11.77 6.33 1.03
C ARG A 148 -12.43 5.79 2.30
N GLN A 149 -12.24 4.51 2.60
CA GLN A 149 -12.77 3.87 3.81
C GLN A 149 -11.78 3.90 4.99
N GLY A 150 -10.62 4.57 4.85
CA GLY A 150 -9.61 4.62 5.91
C GLY A 150 -8.90 3.28 6.19
N LEU A 151 -8.98 2.31 5.27
CA LEU A 151 -8.34 0.99 5.38
C LEU A 151 -6.87 1.02 4.91
N LEU A 152 -6.49 2.09 4.22
CA LEU A 152 -5.11 2.41 3.88
C LEU A 152 -4.77 3.78 4.45
N LEU A 153 -3.52 3.92 4.88
CA LEU A 153 -2.91 5.21 5.21
C LEU A 153 -2.12 5.66 3.98
N PRO A 154 -2.74 6.37 3.02
CA PRO A 154 -2.00 6.90 1.89
C PRO A 154 -0.97 7.89 2.41
N HIS A 155 0.17 7.96 1.72
CA HIS A 155 1.09 9.06 1.89
C HIS A 155 1.02 9.85 0.57
N GLY A 156 0.83 11.16 0.66
CA GLY A 156 0.45 11.98 -0.51
C GLY A 156 -0.71 11.36 -1.34
N SER A 157 -0.53 11.32 -2.66
CA SER A 157 -1.53 10.80 -3.60
C SER A 157 -1.39 9.31 -3.94
N ASN A 158 -0.40 8.61 -3.38
CA ASN A 158 -0.08 7.23 -3.74
C ASN A 158 -0.55 6.25 -2.65
N ALA A 159 -1.24 5.18 -3.05
CA ALA A 159 -1.59 4.09 -2.14
C ALA A 159 -0.41 3.12 -1.90
N VAL A 160 0.42 2.89 -2.93
CA VAL A 160 1.56 1.96 -2.90
C VAL A 160 2.87 2.72 -2.86
N TRP A 161 3.79 2.27 -2.00
CA TRP A 161 5.02 2.96 -1.61
C TRP A 161 6.23 2.06 -1.80
N SER A 162 7.27 2.54 -2.48
CA SER A 162 8.55 1.82 -2.50
C SER A 162 9.31 2.13 -1.20
N ILE A 163 9.51 1.12 -0.36
CA ILE A 163 10.22 1.24 0.92
C ILE A 163 11.47 0.37 0.92
N PHE A 164 12.54 0.86 1.54
CA PHE A 164 13.73 0.07 1.85
C PHE A 164 13.57 -0.59 3.21
N VAL A 165 13.70 -1.90 3.24
CA VAL A 165 13.58 -2.72 4.44
C VAL A 165 14.95 -3.26 4.81
N THR A 166 15.37 -3.04 6.06
CA THR A 166 16.64 -3.55 6.60
C THR A 166 16.38 -4.40 7.83
N ASP A 167 17.04 -5.55 7.93
CA ASP A 167 17.07 -6.36 9.16
C ASP A 167 18.38 -6.08 9.93
N PRO A 168 18.38 -6.20 11.27
CA PRO A 168 19.61 -6.15 12.05
C PRO A 168 20.57 -7.26 11.59
N GLY A 169 21.78 -6.88 11.18
CA GLY A 169 22.81 -7.82 10.71
C GLY A 169 22.77 -8.18 9.23
N GLU A 170 21.77 -7.70 8.47
CA GLU A 170 21.77 -7.83 7.01
C GLU A 170 22.58 -6.70 6.37
N ALA A 171 23.44 -7.05 5.41
CA ALA A 171 24.34 -6.10 4.75
C ALA A 171 23.64 -5.23 3.70
N GLN A 172 22.47 -5.66 3.20
CA GLN A 172 21.80 -4.98 2.09
C GLN A 172 20.34 -4.68 2.43
N ALA A 173 19.90 -3.47 2.05
CA ALA A 173 18.49 -3.08 2.11
C ALA A 173 17.69 -3.71 0.96
N ARG A 174 16.46 -4.11 1.25
CA ARG A 174 15.52 -4.65 0.25
C ARG A 174 14.49 -3.59 -0.12
N LEU A 175 14.47 -3.16 -1.38
CA LEU A 175 13.42 -2.27 -1.89
C LEU A 175 12.15 -3.06 -2.20
N VAL A 176 11.01 -2.66 -1.61
CA VAL A 176 9.74 -3.37 -1.77
C VAL A 176 8.59 -2.38 -1.97
N PRO A 177 7.68 -2.61 -2.94
CA PRO A 177 6.40 -1.89 -2.99
C PRO A 177 5.48 -2.39 -1.87
N ALA A 178 5.08 -1.49 -0.99
CA ALA A 178 4.31 -1.77 0.21
C ALA A 178 3.07 -0.88 0.34
N LEU A 179 2.11 -1.35 1.13
CA LEU A 179 0.92 -0.62 1.57
C LEU A 179 1.05 -0.34 3.06
N LYS A 180 0.66 0.86 3.50
CA LYS A 180 0.54 1.21 4.93
C LYS A 180 -0.92 1.04 5.36
N LEU A 181 -1.16 0.18 6.34
CA LEU A 181 -2.47 -0.08 6.92
C LEU A 181 -2.52 0.40 8.38
N PRO A 182 -3.64 0.98 8.84
CA PRO A 182 -3.80 1.39 10.23
C PRO A 182 -3.66 0.22 11.20
N VAL A 183 -3.06 0.47 12.37
CA VAL A 183 -2.93 -0.56 13.42
C VAL A 183 -4.29 -1.02 13.98
N CYS A 184 -5.31 -0.15 13.97
CA CYS A 184 -6.66 -0.47 14.45
C CYS A 184 -7.43 -1.51 13.59
N LEU A 185 -6.87 -1.94 12.45
CA LEU A 185 -7.45 -3.04 11.68
C LEU A 185 -7.30 -4.39 12.37
N TRP A 186 -6.33 -4.54 13.28
CA TRP A 186 -6.10 -5.78 14.01
C TRP A 186 -5.57 -5.51 15.42
N GLU A 187 -6.32 -5.93 16.44
CA GLU A 187 -6.04 -5.74 17.87
C GLU A 187 -5.64 -7.04 18.60
N GLY A 188 -5.27 -8.10 17.86
CA GLY A 188 -4.89 -9.38 18.48
C GLY A 188 -3.63 -9.28 19.36
N PRO A 189 -3.27 -10.36 20.08
CA PRO A 189 -2.01 -10.43 20.81
C PRO A 189 -0.85 -10.33 19.80
N LEU A 190 -0.22 -9.16 19.75
CA LEU A 190 0.78 -8.87 18.74
C LEU A 190 2.19 -9.17 19.26
N GLY A 191 2.97 -9.85 18.43
CA GLY A 191 4.41 -9.98 18.64
C GLY A 191 5.10 -8.60 18.68
N LEU A 192 6.34 -8.60 19.14
CA LEU A 192 7.17 -7.39 19.17
C LEU A 192 7.19 -6.71 17.79
N PRO A 193 7.24 -5.36 17.75
CA PRO A 193 7.37 -4.62 16.50
C PRO A 193 8.62 -5.07 15.74
N TYR A 194 8.61 -4.80 14.44
CA TYR A 194 9.72 -5.11 13.57
C TYR A 194 11.01 -4.49 14.11
N GLN A 195 12.04 -5.32 14.31
CA GLN A 195 13.32 -4.91 14.91
C GLN A 195 14.26 -4.24 13.91
N GLY A 196 13.94 -4.35 12.61
CA GLY A 196 14.64 -3.68 11.54
C GLY A 196 14.21 -2.23 11.36
N ARG A 197 14.55 -1.65 10.21
CA ARG A 197 14.09 -0.30 9.85
C ARG A 197 13.39 -0.31 8.50
N LEU A 198 12.43 0.61 8.38
CA LEU A 198 11.71 0.90 7.15
C LEU A 198 12.07 2.34 6.75
N HIS A 199 12.69 2.50 5.58
CA HIS A 199 13.15 3.79 5.07
C HIS A 199 12.46 4.16 3.76
N TRP A 200 12.13 5.44 3.59
CA TRP A 200 11.56 5.98 2.34
C TRP A 200 12.65 6.26 1.30
N GLU A 201 13.81 6.68 1.78
CA GLU A 201 14.97 7.02 0.98
C GLU A 201 15.96 5.85 1.00
N ASN A 202 16.80 5.75 -0.03
CA ASN A 202 17.83 4.73 -0.06
C ASN A 202 18.84 5.03 1.06
N PRO A 203 18.96 4.16 2.08
CA PRO A 203 19.84 4.43 3.22
C PRO A 203 21.33 4.47 2.84
N TRP A 204 21.68 4.07 1.61
CA TRP A 204 23.05 4.00 1.09
C TRP A 204 23.34 5.04 -0.01
N ALA A 205 22.45 6.00 -0.26
CA ALA A 205 22.65 6.99 -1.33
C ALA A 205 23.43 8.25 -0.90
N LEU A 206 23.96 8.29 0.32
CA LEU A 206 24.68 9.44 0.88
C LEU A 206 26.18 9.18 1.15
N GLU A 207 26.76 8.13 0.55
CA GLU A 207 28.22 7.88 0.60
C GLU A 207 28.94 8.34 -0.66
#